data_AF-A0A7V3VBL1-F1
#
_entry.id   AF-A0A7V3VBL1-F1
#
_cell.length_a   1.000
_cell.length_b   1.000
_cell.length_c   1.000
_cell.angle_alpha   90.00
_cell.angle_beta   90.00
_cell.angle_gamma   90.00
#
_symmetry.space_group_name_H-M   'P 1'
#
loop_
_entity.id
_entity.type
_entity.pdbx_description
1 polymer ?
#
loop_
_entity_poly.entity_id
_entity_poly.type
_entity_poly.pdbx_seq_one_letter_code
_entity_poly.pdbx_strand_id
1 'polypeptide(L)'
;MMDKKESGCMRKTTYIITVMVLAVVGFVVFSFFVGRNYSFPRTGKERGELEAILRDLDVKVWFQKKVKAEEIQRWLDTRDEVVVRLQELGTNILPQLMEKVREAGRIAERNPSAGLELNAQLAFVFQVLGSNAAPLLPELIKEYQAGRSIGPALAGIVAIGATEGGLAIVPGLTNVDPGVRLATISAISYFRTNSAVVDQALPLLLKNLGDTSGSVRAAAASVLGSFRSQPEVVIPALIKLAETDEDLVVRSVAIKAIGQFGSEGAIALSNLERIARFDSEEVVRRAATNAIRSIKGEIDK
;
A
#
# COMPACT_ATOMS: atom_id res chain seq x y z
N MET A 1 20.01 -26.28 17.67
CA MET A 1 18.55 -26.40 17.81
C MET A 1 18.02 -24.98 17.97
N MET A 2 17.77 -24.29 16.85
CA MET A 2 17.24 -22.91 16.85
C MET A 2 15.74 -22.96 17.11
N ASP A 3 15.28 -22.05 17.97
CA ASP A 3 13.95 -22.04 18.56
C ASP A 3 12.86 -21.73 17.49
N LYS A 4 11.73 -22.45 17.56
CA LYS A 4 10.59 -22.26 16.64
C LYS A 4 9.98 -20.86 16.78
N LYS A 5 10.19 -20.17 17.92
CA LYS A 5 9.78 -18.77 18.11
C LYS A 5 10.61 -17.78 17.28
N GLU A 6 11.93 -17.94 17.18
CA GLU A 6 12.79 -17.08 16.36
C GLU A 6 12.51 -17.24 14.86
N SER A 7 12.17 -18.47 14.45
CA SER A 7 11.79 -18.80 13.07
C SER A 7 10.50 -18.11 12.61
N GLY A 8 9.54 -17.90 13.52
CA GLY A 8 8.31 -17.16 13.25
C GLY A 8 8.49 -15.65 13.20
N CYS A 9 9.39 -15.12 14.03
CA CYS A 9 9.80 -13.72 14.01
C CYS A 9 10.52 -13.37 12.71
N MET A 10 11.51 -14.17 12.30
CA MET A 10 12.24 -13.96 11.04
C MET A 10 11.33 -14.03 9.80
N ARG A 11 10.29 -14.88 9.77
CA ARG A 11 9.32 -14.91 8.66
C ARG A 11 8.45 -13.65 8.58
N LYS A 12 8.06 -13.07 9.73
CA LYS A 12 7.34 -11.78 9.76
C LYS A 12 8.25 -10.62 9.36
N THR A 13 9.51 -10.63 9.78
CA THR A 13 10.49 -9.60 9.42
C THR A 13 10.86 -9.65 7.94
N THR A 14 11.01 -10.84 7.34
CA THR A 14 11.23 -10.98 5.89
C THR A 14 10.00 -10.55 5.09
N TYR A 15 8.77 -10.80 5.57
CA TYR A 15 7.54 -10.32 4.94
C TYR A 15 7.42 -8.79 5.01
N ILE A 16 7.72 -8.18 6.16
CA ILE A 16 7.72 -6.72 6.34
C ILE A 16 8.82 -6.06 5.51
N ILE A 17 10.02 -6.65 5.43
CA ILE A 17 11.11 -6.16 4.57
C ILE A 17 10.74 -6.32 3.08
N THR A 18 10.06 -7.39 2.68
CA THR A 18 9.60 -7.57 1.29
C THR A 18 8.48 -6.59 0.93
N VAL A 19 7.57 -6.29 1.86
CA VAL A 19 6.54 -5.25 1.71
C VAL A 19 7.15 -3.85 1.69
N MET A 20 8.23 -3.60 2.45
CA MET A 20 8.96 -2.32 2.41
C MET A 20 9.83 -2.19 1.15
N VAL A 21 10.44 -3.27 0.66
CA VAL A 21 11.21 -3.26 -0.60
C VAL A 21 10.26 -3.10 -1.80
N LEU A 22 9.04 -3.63 -1.74
CA LEU A 22 7.99 -3.33 -2.72
C LEU A 22 7.33 -1.97 -2.53
N ALA A 23 7.36 -1.39 -1.33
CA ALA A 23 7.05 0.02 -1.15
C ALA A 23 8.14 0.89 -1.77
N VAL A 24 9.41 0.45 -1.84
CA VAL A 24 10.49 1.16 -2.55
C VAL A 24 10.40 0.97 -4.06
N VAL A 25 10.05 -0.22 -4.56
CA VAL A 25 9.77 -0.44 -5.99
C VAL A 25 8.47 0.27 -6.41
N GLY A 26 7.45 0.25 -5.56
CA GLY A 26 6.21 1.02 -5.70
C GLY A 26 6.46 2.52 -5.61
N PHE A 27 7.38 3.00 -4.76
CA PHE A 27 7.75 4.41 -4.63
C PHE A 27 8.61 4.89 -5.79
N VAL A 28 9.49 4.05 -6.34
CA VAL A 28 10.23 4.37 -7.59
C VAL A 28 9.27 4.35 -8.79
N VAL A 29 8.30 3.44 -8.84
CA VAL A 29 7.26 3.44 -9.89
C VAL A 29 6.25 4.59 -9.73
N PHE A 30 5.95 5.00 -8.50
CA PHE A 30 5.04 6.11 -8.15
C PHE A 30 5.70 7.48 -8.35
N SER A 31 7.00 7.63 -8.08
CA SER A 31 7.69 8.93 -8.13
C SER A 31 8.10 9.38 -9.53
N PHE A 32 8.05 8.51 -10.54
CA PHE A 32 8.40 8.88 -11.92
C PHE A 32 7.20 9.30 -12.79
N PHE A 33 5.94 9.12 -12.34
CA PHE A 33 4.75 9.27 -13.20
C PHE A 33 3.59 10.10 -12.63
N VAL A 34 3.83 10.94 -11.62
CA VAL A 34 2.90 12.04 -11.32
C VAL A 34 3.12 13.13 -12.39
N GLY A 35 2.35 13.09 -13.49
CA GLY A 35 2.31 14.23 -14.41
C GLY A 35 1.93 13.99 -15.89
N ARG A 36 1.62 12.78 -16.34
CA ARG A 36 1.24 12.57 -17.75
C ARG A 36 -0.18 12.03 -17.89
N ASN A 37 -1.06 12.88 -18.42
CA ASN A 37 -2.38 12.50 -18.92
C ASN A 37 -2.19 11.81 -20.28
N TYR A 38 -2.57 10.54 -20.38
CA TYR A 38 -2.52 9.79 -21.64
C TYR A 38 -3.92 9.61 -22.23
N SER A 39 -4.06 9.87 -23.52
CA SER A 39 -5.31 9.74 -24.30
C SER A 39 -5.24 8.51 -25.20
N PHE A 40 -6.33 7.73 -25.26
CA PHE A 40 -6.39 6.44 -25.96
C PHE A 40 -7.15 6.53 -27.29
N PRO A 41 -6.61 6.02 -28.41
CA PRO A 41 -7.39 5.74 -29.62
C PRO A 41 -8.20 4.44 -29.47
N ARG A 42 -9.34 4.32 -30.18
CA ARG A 42 -10.13 3.09 -30.26
C ARG A 42 -9.77 2.30 -31.52
N THR A 43 -9.12 1.13 -31.42
CA THR A 43 -9.28 -0.05 -32.33
C THR A 43 -8.31 -1.21 -32.01
N GLY A 44 -8.77 -2.47 -32.17
CA GLY A 44 -7.92 -3.62 -32.64
C GLY A 44 -7.71 -4.83 -31.70
N LYS A 45 -7.70 -6.05 -32.28
CA LYS A 45 -7.43 -7.44 -31.77
C LYS A 45 -6.11 -7.58 -30.95
N GLU A 46 -5.77 -8.62 -30.16
CA GLU A 46 -6.04 -10.08 -30.23
C GLU A 46 -5.86 -10.85 -28.89
N ARG A 47 -6.17 -12.17 -28.85
CA ARG A 47 -6.11 -13.05 -27.66
C ARG A 47 -4.73 -13.74 -27.61
N GLY A 48 -3.84 -13.27 -26.72
CA GLY A 48 -2.46 -13.78 -26.55
C GLY A 48 -1.41 -12.69 -26.23
N GLU A 49 -1.73 -11.43 -26.52
CA GLU A 49 -0.80 -10.30 -26.38
C GLU A 49 -0.57 -9.89 -24.92
N LEU A 50 -1.57 -10.06 -24.06
CA LEU A 50 -1.39 -9.81 -22.63
C LEU A 50 -0.35 -10.77 -22.01
N GLU A 51 -0.30 -12.03 -22.45
CA GLU A 51 0.70 -12.99 -21.96
C GLU A 51 2.12 -12.62 -22.41
N ALA A 52 2.27 -12.11 -23.63
CA ALA A 52 3.55 -11.60 -24.12
C ALA A 52 3.99 -10.37 -23.29
N ILE A 53 3.06 -9.42 -23.06
CA ILE A 53 3.29 -8.24 -22.23
C ILE A 53 3.71 -8.62 -20.80
N LEU A 54 3.02 -9.59 -20.18
CA LEU A 54 3.36 -10.03 -18.82
C LEU A 54 4.76 -10.67 -18.78
N ARG A 55 5.16 -11.44 -19.80
CA ARG A 55 6.53 -12.00 -19.90
C ARG A 55 7.58 -10.91 -20.06
N ASP A 56 7.31 -9.88 -20.86
CA ASP A 56 8.22 -8.74 -21.07
C ASP A 56 8.44 -7.91 -19.78
N LEU A 57 7.54 -8.05 -18.79
CA LEU A 57 7.62 -7.41 -17.47
C LEU A 57 8.29 -8.29 -16.39
N ASP A 58 8.78 -9.49 -16.70
CA ASP A 58 9.45 -10.37 -15.74
C ASP A 58 10.80 -9.78 -15.25
N VAL A 59 10.90 -9.59 -13.94
CA VAL A 59 12.05 -8.96 -13.27
C VAL A 59 13.09 -10.00 -12.78
N LYS A 60 12.79 -11.31 -12.84
CA LYS A 60 13.69 -12.38 -12.36
C LYS A 60 15.01 -12.47 -13.10
N VAL A 61 15.08 -11.95 -14.33
CA VAL A 61 16.31 -11.91 -15.13
C VAL A 61 17.42 -11.12 -14.44
N TRP A 62 17.10 -10.23 -13.49
CA TRP A 62 17.98 -9.13 -13.11
C TRP A 62 18.61 -9.22 -11.72
N PHE A 63 17.95 -9.88 -10.76
CA PHE A 63 18.46 -9.98 -9.38
C PHE A 63 19.70 -10.86 -9.23
N GLN A 64 20.28 -11.38 -10.32
CA GLN A 64 21.43 -12.27 -10.28
C GLN A 64 22.79 -11.65 -10.63
N LYS A 65 22.92 -10.41 -11.13
CA LYS A 65 24.25 -9.80 -11.44
C LYS A 65 24.29 -8.27 -11.31
N LYS A 66 25.51 -7.70 -11.22
CA LYS A 66 25.78 -6.25 -11.37
C LYS A 66 25.27 -5.80 -12.74
N VAL A 67 24.28 -4.92 -12.77
CA VAL A 67 23.66 -4.49 -14.02
C VAL A 67 24.33 -3.26 -14.58
N LYS A 68 24.53 -3.25 -15.90
CA LYS A 68 25.08 -2.12 -16.64
C LYS A 68 24.01 -1.09 -17.01
N ALA A 69 24.40 0.18 -17.13
CA ALA A 69 23.48 1.26 -17.52
C ALA A 69 22.75 1.00 -18.85
N GLU A 70 23.41 0.34 -19.81
CA GLU A 70 22.83 -0.05 -21.10
C GLU A 70 21.68 -1.07 -20.97
N GLU A 71 21.79 -1.99 -20.00
CA GLU A 71 20.74 -2.97 -19.70
C GLU A 71 19.53 -2.32 -19.02
N ILE A 72 19.77 -1.25 -18.23
CA ILE A 72 18.71 -0.41 -17.66
C ILE A 72 18.00 0.37 -18.77
N GLN A 73 18.76 0.97 -19.70
CA GLN A 73 18.17 1.74 -20.80
C GLN A 73 17.32 0.85 -21.71
N ARG A 74 17.82 -0.32 -22.12
CA ARG A 74 17.05 -1.28 -22.93
C ARG A 74 15.76 -1.71 -22.23
N TRP A 75 15.77 -1.84 -20.90
CA TRP A 75 14.57 -2.16 -20.13
C TRP A 75 13.57 -1.01 -20.12
N LEU A 76 14.05 0.23 -19.97
CA LEU A 76 13.18 1.42 -20.10
C LEU A 76 12.55 1.47 -21.49
N ASP A 77 13.32 1.22 -22.55
CA ASP A 77 12.81 1.21 -23.92
C ASP A 77 11.76 0.11 -24.12
N THR A 78 11.99 -1.09 -23.57
CA THR A 78 11.02 -2.20 -23.62
C THR A 78 9.74 -1.85 -22.87
N ARG A 79 9.84 -1.17 -21.72
CA ARG A 79 8.65 -0.70 -21.00
C ARG A 79 7.87 0.34 -21.78
N ASP A 80 8.55 1.26 -22.45
CA ASP A 80 7.88 2.27 -23.27
C ASP A 80 7.12 1.60 -24.43
N GLU A 81 7.71 0.58 -25.07
CA GLU A 81 7.00 -0.24 -26.07
C GLU A 81 5.77 -0.95 -25.47
N VAL A 82 5.91 -1.56 -24.29
CA VAL A 82 4.79 -2.22 -23.60
C VAL A 82 3.67 -1.22 -23.30
N VAL A 83 4.00 0.01 -22.88
CA VAL A 83 3.02 1.07 -22.64
C VAL A 83 2.26 1.39 -23.92
N VAL A 84 2.96 1.58 -25.04
CA VAL A 84 2.33 1.86 -26.34
C VAL A 84 1.38 0.73 -26.74
N ARG A 85 1.83 -0.54 -26.65
CA ARG A 85 0.98 -1.71 -26.97
C ARG A 85 -0.25 -1.78 -26.06
N LEU A 86 -0.11 -1.53 -24.76
CA LEU A 86 -1.23 -1.50 -23.82
C LEU A 86 -2.21 -0.35 -24.13
N GLN A 87 -1.71 0.78 -24.62
CA GLN A 87 -2.54 1.91 -25.06
C GLN A 87 -3.33 1.58 -26.33
N GLU A 88 -2.72 0.88 -27.29
CA GLU A 88 -3.39 0.41 -28.50
C GLU A 88 -4.49 -0.62 -28.17
N LEU A 89 -4.18 -1.55 -27.27
CA LEU A 89 -5.13 -2.58 -26.81
C LEU A 89 -6.31 -1.99 -26.01
N GLY A 90 -6.05 -0.96 -25.20
CA GLY A 90 -7.06 -0.23 -24.45
C GLY A 90 -7.98 -1.16 -23.64
N THR A 91 -9.30 -0.98 -23.78
CA THR A 91 -10.30 -1.76 -23.05
C THR A 91 -10.53 -3.17 -23.58
N ASN A 92 -9.89 -3.58 -24.68
CA ASN A 92 -10.12 -4.89 -25.28
C ASN A 92 -9.55 -6.04 -24.43
N ILE A 93 -8.57 -5.74 -23.58
CA ILE A 93 -7.92 -6.72 -22.71
C ILE A 93 -8.64 -6.94 -21.38
N LEU A 94 -9.66 -6.16 -21.03
CA LEU A 94 -10.28 -6.20 -19.70
C LEU A 94 -10.76 -7.61 -19.27
N PRO A 95 -11.42 -8.42 -20.12
CA PRO A 95 -11.80 -9.77 -19.74
C PRO A 95 -10.60 -10.68 -19.45
N GLN A 96 -9.54 -10.57 -20.25
CA GLN A 96 -8.31 -11.36 -20.07
C GLN A 96 -7.53 -10.90 -18.83
N LEU A 97 -7.50 -9.59 -18.60
CA LEU A 97 -6.89 -8.97 -17.43
C LEU A 97 -7.56 -9.46 -16.15
N MET A 98 -8.90 -9.55 -16.14
CA MET A 98 -9.64 -10.05 -14.99
C MET A 98 -9.39 -11.54 -14.71
N GLU A 99 -9.25 -12.36 -15.74
CA GLU A 99 -8.83 -13.76 -15.57
C GLU A 99 -7.42 -13.86 -14.97
N LYS A 100 -6.50 -12.99 -15.38
CA LYS A 100 -5.15 -12.91 -14.79
C LYS A 100 -5.16 -12.44 -13.34
N VAL A 101 -6.04 -11.53 -12.95
CA VAL A 101 -6.26 -11.16 -11.55
C VAL A 101 -6.66 -12.38 -10.72
N ARG A 102 -7.62 -13.19 -11.20
CA ARG A 102 -8.05 -14.43 -10.53
C ARG A 102 -6.95 -15.48 -10.49
N GLU A 103 -6.18 -15.59 -11.56
CA GLU A 103 -5.02 -16.49 -11.63
C GLU A 103 -3.96 -16.11 -10.59
N ALA A 104 -3.64 -14.83 -10.46
CA ALA A 104 -2.69 -14.33 -9.48
C ALA A 104 -3.08 -14.70 -8.05
N GLY A 105 -4.37 -14.61 -7.69
CA GLY A 105 -4.87 -15.09 -6.40
C GLY A 105 -4.62 -16.59 -6.19
N ARG A 106 -5.02 -17.42 -7.17
CA ARG A 106 -4.81 -18.88 -7.12
C ARG A 106 -3.33 -19.27 -7.06
N ILE A 107 -2.46 -18.54 -7.75
CA ILE A 107 -1.00 -18.78 -7.71
C ILE A 107 -0.46 -18.39 -6.34
N ALA A 108 -0.84 -17.25 -5.79
CA ALA A 108 -0.34 -16.76 -4.51
C ALA A 108 -0.63 -17.72 -3.34
N GLU A 109 -1.75 -18.43 -3.38
CA GLU A 109 -2.09 -19.48 -2.40
C GLU A 109 -1.08 -20.65 -2.38
N ARG A 110 -0.53 -21.00 -3.55
CA ARG A 110 0.38 -22.17 -3.72
C ARG A 110 1.84 -21.77 -3.72
N ASN A 111 2.14 -20.61 -4.31
CA ASN A 111 3.47 -20.07 -4.51
C ASN A 111 3.42 -18.54 -4.35
N PRO A 112 3.60 -18.03 -3.11
CA PRO A 112 3.51 -16.61 -2.82
C PRO A 112 4.46 -15.73 -3.63
N SER A 113 5.66 -16.20 -3.97
CA SER A 113 6.63 -15.40 -4.74
C SER A 113 6.22 -15.25 -6.20
N ALA A 114 5.73 -16.32 -6.83
CA ALA A 114 5.18 -16.25 -8.18
C ALA A 114 3.89 -15.41 -8.24
N GLY A 115 3.04 -15.50 -7.21
CA GLY A 115 1.84 -14.66 -7.12
C GLY A 115 2.18 -13.17 -6.97
N LEU A 116 3.24 -12.86 -6.20
CA LEU A 116 3.73 -11.50 -5.99
C LEU A 116 4.28 -10.86 -7.27
N GLU A 117 4.98 -11.66 -8.07
CA GLU A 117 5.50 -11.24 -9.37
C GLU A 117 4.37 -10.92 -10.35
N LEU A 118 3.41 -11.83 -10.51
CA LEU A 118 2.26 -11.58 -11.37
C LEU A 118 1.43 -10.38 -10.87
N ASN A 119 1.31 -10.20 -9.55
CA ASN A 119 0.69 -9.00 -8.98
C ASN A 119 1.41 -7.71 -9.41
N ALA A 120 2.75 -7.68 -9.37
CA ALA A 120 3.52 -6.51 -9.80
C ALA A 120 3.32 -6.20 -11.29
N GLN A 121 3.26 -7.23 -12.14
CA GLN A 121 2.98 -7.07 -13.56
C GLN A 121 1.57 -6.51 -13.80
N LEU A 122 0.56 -7.06 -13.11
CA LEU A 122 -0.83 -6.61 -13.21
C LEU A 122 -1.01 -5.18 -12.71
N ALA A 123 -0.33 -4.80 -11.62
CA ALA A 123 -0.35 -3.43 -11.12
C ALA A 123 0.16 -2.43 -12.17
N PHE A 124 1.20 -2.80 -12.93
CA PHE A 124 1.69 -1.97 -14.04
C PHE A 124 0.67 -1.87 -15.17
N VAL A 125 0.04 -2.98 -15.58
CA VAL A 125 -1.02 -2.96 -16.62
C VAL A 125 -2.17 -2.04 -16.19
N PHE A 126 -2.63 -2.15 -14.95
CA PHE A 126 -3.65 -1.27 -14.41
C PHE A 126 -3.22 0.19 -14.37
N GLN A 127 -1.97 0.48 -13.99
CA GLN A 127 -1.44 1.84 -13.99
C GLN A 127 -1.46 2.46 -15.40
N VAL A 128 -1.12 1.69 -16.43
CA VAL A 128 -1.18 2.16 -17.82
C VAL A 128 -2.62 2.42 -18.25
N LEU A 129 -3.56 1.51 -17.93
CA LEU A 129 -4.97 1.67 -18.28
C LEU A 129 -5.65 2.82 -17.53
N GLY A 130 -5.27 3.06 -16.26
CA GLY A 130 -5.89 4.06 -15.40
C GLY A 130 -7.40 3.89 -15.29
N SER A 131 -8.14 4.97 -15.52
CA SER A 131 -9.62 4.98 -15.49
C SER A 131 -10.27 4.10 -16.55
N ASN A 132 -9.57 3.70 -17.62
CA ASN A 132 -10.13 2.76 -18.60
C ASN A 132 -10.40 1.37 -18.03
N ALA A 133 -9.83 1.04 -16.87
CA ALA A 133 -10.14 -0.18 -16.14
C ALA A 133 -11.42 -0.09 -15.29
N ALA A 134 -12.10 1.07 -15.24
CA ALA A 134 -13.35 1.28 -14.49
C ALA A 134 -14.43 0.20 -14.69
N PRO A 135 -14.64 -0.35 -15.91
CA PRO A 135 -15.62 -1.44 -16.10
C PRO A 135 -15.34 -2.69 -15.27
N LEU A 136 -14.10 -2.89 -14.78
CA LEU A 136 -13.74 -4.02 -13.92
C LEU A 136 -14.06 -3.78 -12.44
N LEU A 137 -14.44 -2.57 -12.01
CA LEU A 137 -14.68 -2.25 -10.60
C LEU A 137 -15.57 -3.28 -9.88
N PRO A 138 -16.75 -3.69 -10.41
CA PRO A 138 -17.61 -4.64 -9.71
C PRO A 138 -16.92 -5.98 -9.45
N GLU A 139 -16.13 -6.47 -10.41
CA GLU A 139 -15.43 -7.75 -10.31
C GLU A 139 -14.20 -7.64 -9.40
N LEU A 140 -13.44 -6.55 -9.47
CA LEU A 140 -12.32 -6.29 -8.58
C LEU A 140 -12.79 -6.18 -7.12
N ILE A 141 -13.90 -5.47 -6.87
CA ILE A 141 -14.52 -5.36 -5.53
C ILE A 141 -14.86 -6.74 -4.99
N LYS A 142 -15.52 -7.57 -5.81
CA LYS A 142 -15.89 -8.94 -5.43
C LYS A 142 -14.68 -9.84 -5.14
N GLU A 143 -13.57 -9.68 -5.86
CA GLU A 143 -12.35 -10.48 -5.63
C GLU A 143 -11.61 -10.06 -4.36
N TYR A 144 -11.40 -8.75 -4.13
CA TYR A 144 -10.64 -8.31 -2.95
C TYR A 144 -11.45 -8.48 -1.66
N GLN A 145 -12.75 -8.18 -1.66
CA GLN A 145 -13.59 -8.34 -0.46
C GLN A 145 -13.75 -9.79 -0.03
N ALA A 146 -13.66 -10.72 -0.99
CA ALA A 146 -13.69 -12.15 -0.71
C ALA A 146 -12.32 -12.74 -0.34
N GLY A 147 -11.26 -11.93 -0.28
CA GLY A 147 -9.92 -12.37 0.09
C GLY A 147 -9.20 -13.22 -0.97
N ARG A 148 -9.77 -13.43 -2.16
CA ARG A 148 -9.22 -14.34 -3.19
C ARG A 148 -8.01 -13.76 -3.93
N SER A 149 -8.11 -12.50 -4.35
CA SER A 149 -7.08 -11.84 -5.18
C SER A 149 -6.82 -10.40 -4.70
N ILE A 150 -6.54 -10.25 -3.40
CA ILE A 150 -6.51 -8.93 -2.71
C ILE A 150 -5.55 -7.94 -3.40
N GLY A 151 -4.29 -8.33 -3.61
CA GLY A 151 -3.24 -7.45 -4.14
C GLY A 151 -3.57 -6.90 -5.53
N PRO A 152 -3.75 -7.76 -6.56
CA PRO A 152 -4.01 -7.31 -7.92
C PRO A 152 -5.34 -6.55 -8.05
N ALA A 153 -6.36 -6.98 -7.30
CA ALA A 153 -7.65 -6.31 -7.32
C ALA A 153 -7.58 -4.89 -6.74
N LEU A 154 -6.92 -4.71 -5.58
CA LEU A 154 -6.71 -3.38 -5.02
C LEU A 154 -5.79 -2.52 -5.90
N ALA A 155 -4.77 -3.09 -6.54
CA ALA A 155 -3.92 -2.37 -7.49
C ALA A 155 -4.74 -1.81 -8.66
N GLY A 156 -5.66 -2.61 -9.21
CA GLY A 156 -6.60 -2.17 -10.24
C GLY A 156 -7.52 -1.05 -9.76
N ILE A 157 -8.11 -1.20 -8.57
CA ILE A 157 -9.00 -0.17 -8.01
C ILE A 157 -8.23 1.14 -7.74
N VAL A 158 -7.00 1.06 -7.23
CA VAL A 158 -6.15 2.23 -7.00
C VAL A 158 -5.84 2.95 -8.32
N ALA A 159 -5.49 2.21 -9.37
CA ALA A 159 -5.14 2.78 -10.66
C ALA A 159 -6.32 3.46 -11.38
N ILE A 160 -7.55 2.98 -11.16
CA ILE A 160 -8.77 3.61 -11.69
C ILE A 160 -8.95 5.03 -11.16
N GLY A 161 -8.44 5.31 -9.96
CA GLY A 161 -8.33 6.65 -9.41
C GLY A 161 -9.35 6.97 -8.31
N ALA A 162 -9.23 8.18 -7.76
CA ALA A 162 -9.84 8.52 -6.47
C ALA A 162 -11.37 8.62 -6.50
N THR A 163 -11.96 9.10 -7.60
CA THR A 163 -13.41 9.35 -7.69
C THR A 163 -14.22 8.04 -7.67
N GLU A 164 -13.82 7.05 -8.45
CA GLU A 164 -14.55 5.78 -8.56
C GLU A 164 -13.90 4.67 -7.71
N GLY A 165 -12.56 4.56 -7.77
CA GLY A 165 -11.84 3.51 -7.07
C GLY A 165 -11.62 3.79 -5.59
N GLY A 166 -11.28 5.04 -5.23
CA GLY A 166 -11.01 5.42 -3.84
C GLY A 166 -12.19 5.21 -2.89
N LEU A 167 -13.39 5.56 -3.34
CA LEU A 167 -14.61 5.32 -2.56
C LEU A 167 -15.00 3.83 -2.54
N ALA A 168 -14.75 3.11 -3.64
CA ALA A 168 -15.08 1.69 -3.75
C ALA A 168 -14.34 0.79 -2.76
N ILE A 169 -13.15 1.19 -2.27
CA ILE A 169 -12.39 0.38 -1.30
C ILE A 169 -12.78 0.61 0.16
N VAL A 170 -13.44 1.73 0.49
CA VAL A 170 -13.80 2.10 1.88
C VAL A 170 -14.54 0.97 2.64
N PRO A 171 -15.52 0.24 2.05
CA PRO A 171 -16.19 -0.86 2.73
C PRO A 171 -15.26 -2.00 3.17
N GLY A 172 -14.08 -2.12 2.55
CA GLY A 172 -13.05 -3.10 2.92
C GLY A 172 -12.47 -2.89 4.33
N LEU A 173 -12.57 -1.67 4.89
CA LEU A 173 -12.12 -1.35 6.25
C LEU A 173 -12.91 -2.09 7.34
N THR A 174 -14.14 -2.51 7.02
CA THR A 174 -15.02 -3.26 7.93
C THR A 174 -15.11 -4.75 7.58
N ASN A 175 -14.27 -5.25 6.68
CA ASN A 175 -14.31 -6.64 6.28
C ASN A 175 -14.02 -7.60 7.45
N VAL A 176 -14.64 -8.77 7.44
CA VAL A 176 -14.43 -9.83 8.46
C VAL A 176 -12.97 -10.30 8.48
N ASP A 177 -12.34 -10.39 7.32
CA ASP A 177 -10.96 -10.83 7.17
C ASP A 177 -9.96 -9.68 7.51
N PRO A 178 -9.11 -9.84 8.53
CA PRO A 178 -8.08 -8.85 8.86
C PRO A 178 -7.07 -8.60 7.73
N GLY A 179 -6.83 -9.57 6.84
CA GLY A 179 -5.98 -9.41 5.67
C GLY A 179 -6.59 -8.44 4.67
N VAL A 180 -7.91 -8.53 4.43
CA VAL A 180 -8.64 -7.58 3.58
C VAL A 180 -8.64 -6.20 4.21
N ARG A 181 -8.88 -6.09 5.52
CA ARG A 181 -8.81 -4.80 6.23
C ARG A 181 -7.44 -4.16 6.10
N LEU A 182 -6.37 -4.90 6.39
CA LEU A 182 -4.98 -4.42 6.31
C LEU A 182 -4.62 -3.92 4.91
N ALA A 183 -4.96 -4.71 3.89
CA ALA A 183 -4.69 -4.35 2.51
C ALA A 183 -5.52 -3.12 2.08
N THR A 184 -6.77 -3.03 2.53
CA THR A 184 -7.63 -1.86 2.28
C THR A 184 -7.04 -0.60 2.92
N ILE A 185 -6.59 -0.66 4.18
CA ILE A 185 -5.93 0.47 4.85
C ILE A 185 -4.71 0.92 4.05
N SER A 186 -3.89 -0.03 3.60
CA SER A 186 -2.71 0.26 2.79
C SER A 186 -3.07 0.93 1.46
N ALA A 187 -4.12 0.47 0.78
CA ALA A 187 -4.60 1.03 -0.48
C ALA A 187 -5.21 2.44 -0.30
N ILE A 188 -5.92 2.68 0.81
CA ILE A 188 -6.52 3.99 1.12
C ILE A 188 -5.46 5.10 1.27
N SER A 189 -4.23 4.76 1.66
CA SER A 189 -3.14 5.73 1.78
C SER A 189 -2.80 6.45 0.46
N TYR A 190 -3.05 5.81 -0.69
CA TYR A 190 -2.87 6.43 -2.02
C TYR A 190 -3.86 7.57 -2.29
N PHE A 191 -4.95 7.64 -1.53
CA PHE A 191 -6.02 8.63 -1.67
C PHE A 191 -6.00 9.70 -0.57
N ARG A 192 -4.87 9.86 0.15
CA ARG A 192 -4.74 10.80 1.27
C ARG A 192 -5.05 12.27 0.96
N THR A 193 -5.00 12.68 -0.30
CA THR A 193 -5.32 14.05 -0.75
C THR A 193 -6.75 14.20 -1.27
N ASN A 194 -7.53 13.11 -1.33
CA ASN A 194 -8.93 13.14 -1.74
C ASN A 194 -9.81 13.27 -0.48
N SER A 195 -10.41 14.44 -0.27
CA SER A 195 -11.23 14.73 0.92
C SER A 195 -12.40 13.75 1.08
N ALA A 196 -13.11 13.41 0.01
CA ALA A 196 -14.25 12.50 0.09
C ALA A 196 -13.86 11.10 0.59
N VAL A 197 -12.71 10.56 0.14
CA VAL A 197 -12.19 9.28 0.65
C VAL A 197 -11.72 9.43 2.09
N VAL A 198 -11.00 10.50 2.41
CA VAL A 198 -10.54 10.78 3.79
C VAL A 198 -11.71 10.85 4.75
N ASP A 199 -12.74 11.62 4.44
CA ASP A 199 -13.91 11.85 5.30
C ASP A 199 -14.69 10.55 5.56
N GLN A 200 -14.84 9.70 4.54
CA GLN A 200 -15.53 8.40 4.70
C GLN A 200 -14.66 7.36 5.41
N ALA A 201 -13.34 7.37 5.19
CA ALA A 201 -12.43 6.41 5.80
C ALA A 201 -12.11 6.74 7.26
N LEU A 202 -12.07 8.02 7.64
CA LEU A 202 -11.63 8.46 8.97
C LEU A 202 -12.34 7.78 10.15
N PRO A 203 -13.69 7.74 10.24
CA PRO A 203 -14.36 7.09 11.36
C PRO A 203 -14.09 5.58 11.42
N LEU A 204 -13.89 4.95 10.27
CA LEU A 204 -13.57 3.52 10.18
C LEU A 204 -12.12 3.26 10.60
N LEU A 205 -11.16 4.08 10.15
CA LEU A 205 -9.77 4.01 10.56
C LEU A 205 -9.60 4.23 12.07
N LEU A 206 -10.34 5.17 12.67
CA LEU A 206 -10.39 5.37 14.12
C LEU A 206 -10.87 4.10 14.84
N LYS A 207 -11.89 3.41 14.31
CA LYS A 207 -12.33 2.11 14.83
C LYS A 207 -11.26 1.03 14.67
N ASN A 208 -10.53 1.00 13.56
CA ASN A 208 -9.44 0.05 13.32
C ASN A 208 -8.23 0.24 14.24
N LEU A 209 -8.10 1.36 14.98
CA LEU A 209 -7.12 1.47 16.07
C LEU A 209 -7.41 0.50 17.23
N GLY A 210 -8.63 0.00 17.35
CA GLY A 210 -9.02 -1.04 18.32
C GLY A 210 -9.13 -2.44 17.72
N ASP A 211 -8.56 -2.68 16.53
CA ASP A 211 -8.65 -3.97 15.84
C ASP A 211 -7.94 -5.11 16.61
N THR A 212 -8.45 -6.33 16.47
CA THR A 212 -7.83 -7.52 17.09
C THR A 212 -6.46 -7.84 16.49
N SER A 213 -6.21 -7.46 15.23
CA SER A 213 -4.94 -7.62 14.56
C SER A 213 -4.02 -6.42 14.81
N GLY A 214 -2.87 -6.64 15.45
CA GLY A 214 -1.84 -5.61 15.66
C GLY A 214 -1.37 -4.94 14.36
N SER A 215 -1.27 -5.70 13.26
CA SER A 215 -0.93 -5.15 11.95
C SER A 215 -1.97 -4.16 11.44
N VAL A 216 -3.26 -4.43 11.68
CA VAL A 216 -4.36 -3.52 11.30
C VAL A 216 -4.32 -2.25 12.15
N ARG A 217 -4.10 -2.38 13.48
CA ARG A 217 -3.95 -1.23 14.37
C ARG A 217 -2.79 -0.32 13.96
N ALA A 218 -1.61 -0.89 13.69
CA ALA A 218 -0.44 -0.15 13.23
C ALA A 218 -0.70 0.54 11.88
N ALA A 219 -1.29 -0.17 10.91
CA ALA A 219 -1.60 0.40 9.61
C ALA A 219 -2.59 1.56 9.73
N ALA A 220 -3.66 1.41 10.54
CA ALA A 220 -4.64 2.46 10.78
C ALA A 220 -3.97 3.71 11.39
N ALA A 221 -3.14 3.53 12.41
CA ALA A 221 -2.39 4.62 13.02
C ALA A 221 -1.50 5.35 12.00
N SER A 222 -0.78 4.61 11.16
CA SER A 222 0.06 5.18 10.11
C SER A 222 -0.74 5.98 9.09
N VAL A 223 -1.91 5.48 8.65
CA VAL A 223 -2.73 6.18 7.66
C VAL A 223 -3.35 7.45 8.24
N LEU A 224 -3.87 7.38 9.47
CA LEU A 224 -4.38 8.55 10.19
C LEU A 224 -3.32 9.66 10.32
N GLY A 225 -2.08 9.30 10.69
CA GLY A 225 -0.97 10.25 10.72
C GLY A 225 -0.62 10.83 9.35
N SER A 226 -0.78 10.05 8.28
CA SER A 226 -0.52 10.52 6.91
C SER A 226 -1.62 11.44 6.36
N PHE A 227 -2.87 11.26 6.82
CA PHE A 227 -4.01 12.08 6.46
C PHE A 227 -3.91 13.46 7.08
N ARG A 228 -3.41 13.55 8.32
CA ARG A 228 -3.33 14.80 9.09
C ARG A 228 -4.66 15.56 9.11
N SER A 229 -5.76 14.83 9.21
CA SER A 229 -7.12 15.35 9.22
C SER A 229 -7.72 15.17 10.61
N GLN A 230 -8.53 16.13 11.04
CA GLN A 230 -9.23 16.14 12.34
C GLN A 230 -8.30 15.85 13.54
N PRO A 231 -7.22 16.64 13.72
CA PRO A 231 -6.25 16.46 14.81
C PRO A 231 -6.91 16.36 16.19
N GLU A 232 -8.00 17.09 16.42
CA GLU A 232 -8.77 17.13 17.66
C GLU A 232 -9.38 15.79 18.05
N VAL A 233 -9.65 14.89 17.09
CA VAL A 233 -10.17 13.54 17.35
C VAL A 233 -9.07 12.49 17.18
N VAL A 234 -8.21 12.65 16.17
CA VAL A 234 -7.20 11.65 15.81
C VAL A 234 -6.07 11.59 16.83
N ILE A 235 -5.53 12.73 17.28
CA ILE A 235 -4.39 12.73 18.20
C ILE A 235 -4.75 12.09 19.54
N PRO A 236 -5.89 12.40 20.20
CA PRO A 236 -6.29 11.69 21.42
C PRO A 236 -6.40 10.16 21.26
N ALA A 237 -6.92 9.71 20.11
CA ALA A 237 -7.01 8.28 19.81
C ALA A 237 -5.62 7.64 19.63
N LEU A 238 -4.70 8.33 18.94
CA LEU A 238 -3.31 7.89 18.79
C LEU A 238 -2.54 7.91 20.11
N ILE A 239 -2.78 8.89 20.99
CA ILE A 239 -2.18 8.94 22.34
C ILE A 239 -2.60 7.68 23.11
N LYS A 240 -3.90 7.37 23.16
CA LYS A 240 -4.39 6.17 23.83
C LYS A 240 -3.68 4.91 23.30
N LEU A 241 -3.60 4.77 21.98
CA LEU A 241 -2.91 3.64 21.36
C LEU A 241 -1.41 3.59 21.74
N ALA A 242 -0.73 4.74 21.71
CA ALA A 242 0.67 4.87 22.09
C ALA A 242 0.95 4.54 23.56
N GLU A 243 -0.03 4.68 24.44
CA GLU A 243 0.13 4.44 25.88
C GLU A 243 -0.31 3.05 26.33
N THR A 244 -1.28 2.45 25.65
CA THR A 244 -1.95 1.23 26.14
C THR A 244 -1.76 -0.01 25.29
N ASP A 245 -1.26 0.10 24.05
CA ASP A 245 -1.10 -1.09 23.20
C ASP A 245 0.01 -2.01 23.71
N GLU A 246 -0.25 -3.31 23.72
CA GLU A 246 0.73 -4.32 24.13
C GLU A 246 1.91 -4.42 23.16
N ASP A 247 1.67 -4.18 21.87
CA ASP A 247 2.67 -4.33 20.82
C ASP A 247 3.50 -3.04 20.68
N LEU A 248 4.81 -3.16 20.94
CA LEU A 248 5.75 -2.05 20.84
C LEU A 248 5.81 -1.42 19.44
N VAL A 249 5.55 -2.21 18.39
CA VAL A 249 5.52 -1.72 17.01
C VAL A 249 4.30 -0.82 16.81
N VAL A 250 3.13 -1.24 17.32
CA VAL A 250 1.89 -0.45 17.27
C VAL A 250 2.08 0.86 18.05
N ARG A 251 2.62 0.80 19.28
CA ARG A 251 2.92 2.01 20.08
C ARG A 251 3.86 2.96 19.32
N SER A 252 4.95 2.44 18.76
CA SER A 252 5.93 3.24 18.00
C SER A 252 5.34 3.91 16.77
N VAL A 253 4.46 3.20 16.04
CA VAL A 253 3.78 3.75 14.85
C VAL A 253 2.78 4.83 15.25
N ALA A 254 2.01 4.64 16.33
CA ALA A 254 1.10 5.65 16.85
C ALA A 254 1.85 6.94 17.23
N ILE A 255 2.98 6.82 17.91
CA ILE A 255 3.85 7.95 18.28
C ILE A 255 4.38 8.68 17.03
N LYS A 256 4.86 7.92 16.03
CA LYS A 256 5.31 8.51 14.76
C LYS A 256 4.17 9.25 14.06
N ALA A 257 2.97 8.68 14.06
CA ALA A 257 1.78 9.30 13.48
C ALA A 257 1.42 10.61 14.19
N ILE A 258 1.50 10.68 15.51
CA ILE A 258 1.34 11.93 16.27
C ILE A 258 2.36 12.98 15.80
N GLY A 259 3.63 12.59 15.65
CA GLY A 259 4.68 13.49 15.16
C GLY A 259 4.45 14.03 13.74
N GLN A 260 3.66 13.34 12.90
CA GLN A 260 3.34 13.79 11.53
C GLN A 260 2.39 15.00 11.51
N PHE A 261 1.62 15.22 12.58
CA PHE A 261 0.79 16.41 12.75
C PHE A 261 1.59 17.70 13.01
N GLY A 262 2.92 17.61 13.18
CA GLY A 262 3.76 18.79 13.41
C GLY A 262 3.28 19.58 14.63
N SER A 263 3.12 20.91 14.49
CA SER A 263 2.69 21.79 15.58
C SER A 263 1.31 21.44 16.15
N GLU A 264 0.41 20.85 15.36
CA GLU A 264 -0.92 20.41 15.84
C GLU A 264 -0.78 19.23 16.82
N GLY A 265 0.32 18.49 16.76
CA GLY A 265 0.70 17.45 17.72
C GLY A 265 1.09 17.98 19.10
N ALA A 266 1.18 19.30 19.32
CA ALA A 266 1.59 19.90 20.58
C ALA A 266 0.76 19.43 21.78
N ILE A 267 -0.52 19.09 21.56
CA ILE A 267 -1.40 18.57 22.61
C ILE A 267 -0.93 17.22 23.19
N ALA A 268 -0.06 16.50 22.47
CA ALA A 268 0.49 15.21 22.91
C ALA A 268 1.83 15.33 23.65
N LEU A 269 2.41 16.53 23.78
CA LEU A 269 3.79 16.70 24.28
C LEU A 269 4.00 16.07 25.66
N SER A 270 3.12 16.32 26.63
CA SER A 270 3.24 15.74 27.97
C SER A 270 3.16 14.21 27.97
N ASN A 271 2.28 13.63 27.13
CA ASN A 271 2.19 12.18 26.97
C ASN A 271 3.47 11.61 26.35
N LEU A 272 3.98 12.26 25.29
CA LEU A 272 5.21 11.84 24.63
C LEU A 272 6.43 11.96 25.55
N GLU A 273 6.54 13.00 26.38
CA GLU A 273 7.60 13.16 27.37
C GLU A 273 7.58 12.04 28.41
N ARG A 274 6.37 11.67 28.86
CA ARG A 274 6.18 10.53 29.77
C ARG A 274 6.62 9.22 29.12
N ILE A 275 6.18 8.95 27.89
CA ILE A 275 6.57 7.75 27.12
C ILE A 275 8.08 7.72 26.91
N ALA A 276 8.69 8.83 26.49
CA ALA A 276 10.13 8.95 26.26
C ALA A 276 10.97 8.65 27.51
N ARG A 277 10.43 8.92 28.71
CA ARG A 277 11.11 8.67 29.98
C ARG A 277 10.84 7.27 30.55
N PHE A 278 9.64 6.75 30.38
CA PHE A 278 9.15 5.63 31.19
C PHE A 278 8.68 4.39 30.41
N ASP A 279 8.53 4.43 29.08
CA ASP A 279 8.21 3.20 28.34
C ASP A 279 9.33 2.17 28.49
N SER A 280 8.98 0.89 28.65
CA SER A 280 9.95 -0.19 28.84
C SER A 280 10.86 -0.38 27.64
N GLU A 281 10.33 -0.12 26.44
CA GLU A 281 11.02 -0.40 25.18
C GLU A 281 11.81 0.81 24.69
N GLU A 282 13.11 0.62 24.45
CA GLU A 282 13.99 1.69 23.96
C GLU A 282 13.51 2.26 22.61
N VAL A 283 13.03 1.39 21.72
CA VAL A 283 12.51 1.80 20.40
C VAL A 283 11.34 2.77 20.55
N VAL A 284 10.45 2.52 21.52
CA VAL A 284 9.28 3.36 21.80
C VAL A 284 9.72 4.68 22.41
N ARG A 285 10.66 4.66 23.37
CA ARG A 285 11.24 5.89 23.94
C ARG A 285 11.89 6.77 22.87
N ARG A 286 12.66 6.17 21.95
CA ARG A 286 13.28 6.89 20.81
C ARG A 286 12.25 7.46 19.86
N ALA A 287 11.18 6.72 19.55
CA ALA A 287 10.08 7.22 18.73
C ALA A 287 9.45 8.47 19.36
N ALA A 288 9.23 8.45 20.68
CA ALA A 288 8.65 9.58 21.41
C ALA A 288 9.55 10.82 21.36
N THR A 289 10.84 10.66 21.63
CA THR A 289 11.81 11.76 21.49
C THR A 289 11.82 12.33 20.06
N ASN A 290 11.79 11.48 19.03
CA ASN A 290 11.73 11.95 17.65
C ASN A 290 10.43 12.69 17.34
N ALA A 291 9.29 12.19 17.80
CA ALA A 291 8.00 12.86 17.62
C ALA A 291 7.95 14.24 18.31
N ILE A 292 8.52 14.36 19.51
CA ILE A 292 8.66 15.65 20.21
C ILE A 292 9.46 16.64 19.35
N ARG A 293 10.60 16.21 18.78
CA ARG A 293 11.38 17.06 17.87
C ARG A 293 10.58 17.47 16.63
N SER A 294 9.84 16.54 16.01
CA SER A 294 8.95 16.85 14.88
C SER A 294 7.94 17.94 15.23
N ILE A 295 7.29 17.82 16.39
CA ILE A 295 6.26 18.74 16.87
C ILE A 295 6.83 20.13 17.15
N LYS A 296 8.05 20.19 17.70
CA LYS A 296 8.76 21.46 17.99
C LYS A 296 9.40 22.09 16.75
N GLY A 297 9.37 21.41 15.59
CA GLY A 297 10.04 21.89 14.38
C GLY A 297 11.57 21.78 14.43
N GLU A 298 12.11 20.91 15.28
CA GLU A 298 13.55 20.69 15.51
C GLU A 298 14.14 19.59 14.59
N ILE A 299 13.48 19.30 13.46
CA ILE A 299 14.03 18.41 12.44
C ILE A 299 14.77 19.26 11.42
N ASP A 300 16.09 19.14 11.40
CA ASP A 300 16.97 19.75 10.40
C ASP A 300 16.46 19.43 8.98
N LYS A 301 16.34 20.49 8.17
CA LYS A 301 16.06 20.41 6.73
C LYS A 301 17.20 19.73 5.98
#